data_AF-A0A7C5RHG4-F1
#
_entry.id   AF-A0A7C5RHG4-F1
#
_cell.length_a   1.000
_cell.length_b   1.000
_cell.length_c   1.000
_cell.angle_alpha   90.00
_cell.angle_beta   90.00
_cell.angle_gamma   90.00
#
_symmetry.space_group_name_H-M   'P 1'
#
loop_
_entity.id
_entity.type
_entity.pdbx_description
1 polymer ?
#
loop_
_entity_poly.entity_id
_entity_poly.type
_entity_poly.pdbx_seq_one_letter_code
_entity_poly.pdbx_strand_id
1 'polypeptide(L)'
;MRKEWFVLIFLVFVLFVSSCSSEDESKNFEKKLNDLLSQIVVELKSPRKISLTPRTFIELNAILMVSNYMWTKSFLNSSTNPSSDILEQYRNEKKKELLSQFEITVEEFENYSIKNYKALQEFSEQNPEIIQKYNELSALLPTLFEDF
;
A
#
# COMPACT_ATOMS: atom_id res chain seq x y z
N MET A 1 8.09 -54.20 2.05
CA MET A 1 7.92 -53.09 1.08
C MET A 1 6.59 -52.37 1.34
N ARG A 2 6.53 -51.46 2.33
CA ARG A 2 5.29 -50.75 2.70
C ARG A 2 5.56 -49.31 3.20
N LYS A 3 6.65 -48.68 2.74
CA LYS A 3 7.08 -47.34 3.18
C LYS A 3 7.04 -46.27 2.08
N GLU A 4 6.85 -46.64 0.82
CA GLU A 4 6.92 -45.69 -0.30
C GLU A 4 5.58 -45.00 -0.61
N TRP A 5 4.45 -45.64 -0.28
CA TRP A 5 3.12 -45.07 -0.51
C TRP A 5 2.79 -43.89 0.43
N PHE A 6 3.32 -43.89 1.65
CA PHE A 6 3.13 -42.78 2.60
C PHE A 6 3.89 -41.52 2.18
N VAL A 7 5.07 -41.67 1.56
CA VAL A 7 5.86 -40.53 1.09
C VAL A 7 5.21 -39.88 -0.13
N LEU A 8 4.66 -40.67 -1.05
CA LEU A 8 3.92 -40.18 -2.22
C LEU A 8 2.63 -39.44 -1.83
N ILE A 9 1.87 -39.93 -0.85
CA ILE A 9 0.67 -39.26 -0.34
C ILE A 9 1.02 -37.94 0.35
N PHE A 10 2.12 -37.90 1.12
CA PHE A 10 2.56 -36.69 1.79
C PHE A 10 3.11 -35.64 0.80
N LEU A 11 3.82 -36.06 -0.26
CA LEU A 11 4.31 -35.17 -1.31
C LEU A 11 3.17 -34.60 -2.17
N VAL A 12 2.13 -35.39 -2.47
CA VAL A 12 0.92 -34.89 -3.13
C VAL A 12 0.18 -33.91 -2.22
N PHE A 13 0.08 -34.18 -0.91
CA PHE A 13 -0.58 -33.26 0.02
C PHE A 13 0.17 -31.94 0.14
N VAL A 14 1.50 -31.95 0.26
CA VAL A 14 2.32 -30.73 0.31
C VAL A 14 2.26 -29.94 -1.00
N LEU A 15 2.22 -30.61 -2.17
CA LEU A 15 2.01 -29.94 -3.46
C LEU A 15 0.56 -29.46 -3.66
N PHE A 16 -0.42 -30.06 -2.96
CA PHE A 16 -1.82 -29.61 -2.98
C PHE A 16 -2.08 -28.45 -2.02
N VAL A 17 -1.36 -28.35 -0.89
CA VAL A 17 -1.46 -27.17 0.01
C VAL A 17 -0.71 -25.96 -0.57
N SER A 18 0.22 -26.16 -1.50
CA SER A 18 0.78 -25.07 -2.32
C SER A 18 -0.11 -24.69 -3.51
N SER A 19 -1.29 -25.29 -3.67
CA SER A 19 -2.28 -24.93 -4.67
C SER A 19 -3.41 -24.13 -4.02
N CYS A 20 -3.58 -22.89 -4.45
CA CYS A 20 -4.65 -21.94 -4.04
C CYS A 20 -4.50 -21.28 -2.65
N SER A 21 -3.48 -20.43 -2.46
CA SER A 21 -3.77 -19.14 -1.79
C SER A 21 -4.64 -18.34 -2.77
N SER A 22 -5.93 -18.51 -2.56
CA SER A 22 -7.01 -18.18 -3.49
C SER A 22 -7.05 -16.69 -3.83
N GLU A 23 -7.42 -16.35 -5.07
CA GLU A 23 -7.78 -14.97 -5.44
C GLU A 23 -8.71 -14.29 -4.42
N ASP A 24 -9.51 -15.08 -3.68
CA ASP A 24 -10.43 -14.62 -2.64
C ASP A 24 -9.70 -14.00 -1.44
N GLU A 25 -8.52 -14.50 -1.05
CA GLU A 25 -7.70 -13.87 0.00
C GLU A 25 -7.17 -12.51 -0.44
N SER A 26 -6.75 -12.40 -1.70
CA SER A 26 -6.27 -11.14 -2.28
C SER A 26 -7.39 -10.11 -2.40
N LYS A 27 -8.58 -10.52 -2.86
CA LYS A 27 -9.77 -9.65 -2.93
C LYS A 27 -10.21 -9.19 -1.54
N ASN A 28 -10.18 -10.06 -0.54
CA ASN A 28 -10.52 -9.71 0.84
C ASN A 28 -9.52 -8.72 1.45
N PHE A 29 -8.23 -8.90 1.16
CA PHE A 29 -7.18 -7.97 1.56
C PHE A 29 -7.37 -6.57 0.96
N GLU A 30 -7.56 -6.49 -0.36
CA GLU A 30 -7.79 -5.20 -1.05
C GLU A 30 -9.06 -4.51 -0.54
N LYS A 31 -10.12 -5.28 -0.27
CA LYS A 31 -11.33 -4.74 0.35
C LYS A 31 -11.01 -4.12 1.71
N LYS A 32 -10.24 -4.81 2.56
CA LYS A 32 -9.84 -4.30 3.87
C LYS A 32 -9.00 -3.02 3.77
N LEU A 33 -8.09 -2.94 2.80
CA LEU A 33 -7.32 -1.72 2.53
C LEU A 33 -8.23 -0.55 2.14
N ASN A 34 -9.17 -0.78 1.23
CA ASN A 34 -10.11 0.24 0.78
C ASN A 34 -11.05 0.69 1.90
N ASP A 35 -11.51 -0.25 2.74
CA ASP A 35 -12.35 0.05 3.90
C ASP A 35 -11.60 0.94 4.90
N LEU A 36 -10.33 0.68 5.17
CA LEU A 36 -9.50 1.55 6.03
C LEU A 36 -9.22 2.90 5.39
N LEU A 37 -8.87 2.91 4.10
CA LEU A 37 -8.61 4.14 3.36
C LEU A 37 -9.83 5.07 3.39
N SER A 38 -11.03 4.52 3.19
CA SER A 38 -12.29 5.29 3.24
C SER A 38 -12.58 5.91 4.60
N GLN A 39 -12.02 5.34 5.67
CA GLN A 39 -12.18 5.86 7.03
C GLN A 39 -11.13 6.92 7.39
N ILE A 40 -10.00 6.95 6.68
CA ILE A 40 -8.95 7.96 6.84
C ILE A 40 -9.29 9.18 5.96
N VAL A 41 -9.65 8.93 4.70
CA VAL A 41 -9.85 9.96 3.67
C VAL A 41 -11.26 10.58 3.77
N VAL A 42 -11.33 11.83 4.21
CA VAL A 42 -12.59 12.58 4.32
C VAL A 42 -12.57 13.85 3.47
N GLU A 43 -11.42 14.53 3.36
CA GLU A 43 -11.28 15.80 2.65
C GLU A 43 -10.91 15.61 1.17
N LEU A 44 -10.11 14.60 0.85
CA LEU A 44 -9.65 14.32 -0.52
C LEU A 44 -10.67 13.56 -1.38
N LYS A 45 -11.91 14.07 -1.45
CA LYS A 45 -13.00 13.45 -2.22
C LYS A 45 -13.04 13.82 -3.71
N SER A 46 -12.26 14.80 -4.15
CA SER A 46 -12.21 15.22 -5.56
C SER A 46 -10.84 15.82 -5.90
N PRO A 47 -10.27 15.53 -7.09
CA PRO A 47 -9.05 16.19 -7.56
C PRO A 47 -9.35 17.67 -7.82
N ARG A 48 -8.79 18.51 -6.98
CA ARG A 48 -8.77 19.98 -7.05
C ARG A 48 -7.48 20.42 -6.37
N LYS A 49 -7.07 21.66 -6.62
CA LYS A 49 -6.02 22.30 -5.82
C LYS A 49 -6.34 22.17 -4.33
N ILE A 50 -5.47 21.50 -3.59
CA ILE A 50 -5.55 21.41 -2.13
C ILE A 50 -4.35 22.11 -1.52
N SER A 51 -4.53 22.62 -0.30
CA SER A 51 -3.38 23.02 0.52
C SER A 51 -2.91 21.81 1.32
N LEU A 52 -1.60 21.63 1.44
CA LEU A 52 -1.03 20.65 2.37
C LEU A 52 -1.21 21.15 3.81
N THR A 53 -2.12 20.52 4.54
CA THR A 53 -2.34 20.64 5.98
C THR A 53 -1.93 19.30 6.63
N PRO A 54 -1.79 19.20 7.97
CA PRO A 54 -1.52 17.92 8.60
C PRO A 54 -2.55 16.86 8.20
N ARG A 55 -3.82 17.26 8.12
CA ARG A 55 -4.93 16.39 7.71
C ARG A 55 -4.76 15.90 6.27
N THR A 56 -4.65 16.80 5.30
CA THR A 56 -4.57 16.42 3.88
C THR A 56 -3.27 15.69 3.57
N PHE A 57 -2.18 15.99 4.29
CA PHE A 57 -0.93 15.23 4.18
C PHE A 57 -1.11 13.77 4.61
N ILE A 58 -1.72 13.52 5.78
CA ILE A 58 -1.98 12.15 6.26
C ILE A 58 -2.91 11.40 5.31
N GLU A 59 -3.98 12.04 4.84
CA GLU A 59 -4.89 11.43 3.86
C GLU A 59 -4.17 11.10 2.54
N LEU A 60 -3.40 12.04 2.00
CA LEU A 60 -2.67 11.85 0.74
C LEU A 60 -1.59 10.78 0.88
N ASN A 61 -0.94 10.70 2.04
CA ASN A 61 0.04 9.65 2.30
C ASN A 61 -0.62 8.27 2.38
N ALA A 62 -1.77 8.15 3.03
CA ALA A 62 -2.54 6.91 3.06
C ALA A 62 -2.97 6.46 1.65
N ILE A 63 -3.46 7.40 0.82
CA ILE A 63 -3.78 7.15 -0.59
C ILE A 63 -2.53 6.67 -1.33
N LEU A 64 -1.39 7.33 -1.13
CA LEU A 64 -0.14 6.97 -1.79
C LEU A 64 0.32 5.57 -1.39
N MET A 65 0.23 5.19 -0.12
CA MET A 65 0.59 3.86 0.38
C MET A 65 -0.24 2.75 -0.28
N VAL A 66 -1.57 2.91 -0.32
CA VAL A 66 -2.46 1.94 -0.98
C VAL A 66 -2.21 1.90 -2.48
N SER A 67 -2.07 3.07 -3.11
CA SER A 67 -1.81 3.16 -4.56
C SER A 67 -0.48 2.49 -4.92
N ASN A 68 0.55 2.68 -4.09
CA ASN A 68 1.86 2.08 -4.30
C ASN A 68 1.82 0.55 -4.27
N TYR A 69 1.03 -0.01 -3.35
CA TYR A 69 0.75 -1.45 -3.31
C TYR A 69 0.04 -1.92 -4.59
N MET A 70 -1.01 -1.22 -5.02
CA MET A 70 -1.77 -1.56 -6.22
C MET A 70 -0.92 -1.47 -7.50
N TRP A 71 -0.09 -0.43 -7.61
CA TRP A 71 0.84 -0.25 -8.72
C TRP A 71 1.88 -1.35 -8.75
N THR A 72 2.47 -1.70 -7.60
CA THR A 72 3.43 -2.80 -7.49
C THR A 72 2.79 -4.12 -7.92
N LYS A 73 1.63 -4.45 -7.36
CA LYS A 73 0.89 -5.67 -7.73
C LYS A 73 0.58 -5.71 -9.22
N SER A 74 0.05 -4.62 -9.78
CA SER A 74 -0.25 -4.52 -11.21
C SER A 74 1.00 -4.68 -12.08
N PHE A 75 2.11 -4.05 -11.69
CA PHE A 75 3.38 -4.15 -12.41
C PHE A 75 3.88 -5.59 -12.43
N LEU A 76 3.96 -6.23 -11.26
CA LEU A 76 4.43 -7.62 -11.12
C LEU A 76 3.54 -8.60 -11.90
N ASN A 77 2.22 -8.39 -11.91
CA ASN A 77 1.30 -9.23 -12.68
C ASN A 77 1.42 -9.05 -14.20
N SER A 78 1.87 -7.90 -14.66
CA SER A 78 1.96 -7.56 -16.09
C SER A 78 3.36 -7.71 -16.69
N SER A 79 4.39 -7.80 -15.85
CA SER A 79 5.79 -7.83 -16.29
C SER A 79 6.30 -9.26 -16.41
N THR A 80 6.89 -9.56 -17.57
CA THR A 80 7.54 -10.86 -17.85
C THR A 80 8.97 -10.95 -17.30
N ASN A 81 9.57 -9.82 -16.91
CA ASN A 81 10.90 -9.76 -16.29
C ASN A 81 11.00 -8.54 -15.35
N PRO A 82 10.33 -8.58 -14.19
CA PRO A 82 10.36 -7.46 -13.25
C PRO A 82 11.76 -7.29 -12.66
N SER A 83 12.28 -6.05 -12.66
CA SER A 83 13.46 -5.66 -11.89
C SER A 83 13.11 -4.57 -10.88
N SER A 84 13.88 -4.49 -9.80
CA SER A 84 13.76 -3.45 -8.78
C SER A 84 13.78 -2.05 -9.38
N ASP A 85 14.72 -1.79 -10.29
CA ASP A 85 14.97 -0.47 -10.86
C ASP A 85 13.81 0.00 -11.75
N ILE A 86 13.25 -0.92 -12.56
CA ILE A 86 12.11 -0.61 -13.43
C ILE A 86 10.85 -0.39 -12.58
N LEU A 87 10.65 -1.22 -11.55
CA LEU A 87 9.53 -1.06 -10.63
C LEU A 87 9.63 0.26 -9.85
N GLU A 88 10.82 0.66 -9.42
CA GLU A 88 11.03 1.93 -8.74
C GLU A 88 10.76 3.12 -9.65
N GLN A 89 11.28 3.10 -10.89
CA GLN A 89 10.98 4.13 -11.89
C GLN A 89 9.46 4.23 -12.13
N TYR A 90 8.79 3.10 -12.31
CA TYR A 90 7.35 3.05 -12.50
C TYR A 90 6.57 3.66 -11.32
N ARG A 91 6.95 3.32 -10.07
CA ARG A 91 6.33 3.92 -8.87
C ARG A 91 6.57 5.42 -8.77
N ASN A 92 7.77 5.89 -9.14
CA ASN A 92 8.11 7.32 -9.11
C ASN A 92 7.28 8.11 -10.13
N GLU A 93 7.10 7.58 -11.34
CA GLU A 93 6.24 8.17 -12.37
C GLU A 93 4.78 8.20 -11.89
N LYS A 94 4.27 7.09 -11.34
CA LYS A 94 2.91 7.01 -10.80
C LYS A 94 2.67 7.92 -9.60
N LYS A 95 3.64 8.05 -8.70
CA LYS A 95 3.62 9.01 -7.58
C LYS A 95 3.47 10.44 -8.10
N LYS A 96 4.25 10.81 -9.11
CA LYS A 96 4.17 12.13 -9.74
C LYS A 96 2.81 12.37 -10.38
N GLU A 97 2.29 11.41 -11.14
CA GLU A 97 0.94 11.46 -11.73
C GLU A 97 -0.13 11.67 -10.64
N LEU A 98 -0.09 10.90 -9.56
CA LEU A 98 -1.06 11.00 -8.47
C LEU A 98 -1.02 12.36 -7.79
N LEU A 99 0.16 12.84 -7.38
CA LEU A 99 0.29 14.13 -6.70
C LEU A 99 -0.12 15.31 -7.58
N SER A 100 0.13 15.22 -8.90
CA SER A 100 -0.25 16.27 -9.85
C SER A 100 -1.77 16.47 -9.97
N GLN A 101 -2.59 15.47 -9.66
CA GLN A 101 -4.05 15.60 -9.59
C GLN A 101 -4.52 16.56 -8.48
N PHE A 102 -3.64 16.84 -7.52
CA PHE A 102 -3.87 17.73 -6.39
C PHE A 102 -3.08 19.05 -6.50
N GLU A 103 -2.43 19.30 -7.65
CA GLU A 103 -1.49 20.40 -7.85
C GLU A 103 -0.33 20.42 -6.84
N ILE A 104 0.11 19.24 -6.39
CA ILE A 104 1.24 19.06 -5.47
C ILE A 104 2.42 18.45 -6.22
N THR A 105 3.62 18.99 -6.01
CA THR A 105 4.86 18.39 -6.48
C THR A 105 5.37 17.32 -5.52
N VAL A 106 6.18 16.38 -6.02
CA VAL A 106 6.85 15.37 -5.19
C VAL A 106 7.70 16.04 -4.09
N GLU A 107 8.44 17.08 -4.45
CA GLU A 107 9.30 17.82 -3.52
C GLU A 107 8.50 18.52 -2.42
N GLU A 108 7.38 19.16 -2.74
CA GLU A 108 6.52 19.79 -1.72
C GLU A 108 5.99 18.76 -0.73
N PHE A 109 5.54 17.61 -1.23
CA PHE A 109 5.02 16.53 -0.40
C PHE A 109 6.09 15.93 0.51
N GLU A 110 7.26 15.58 -0.03
CA GLU A 110 8.36 14.97 0.73
C GLU A 110 8.93 15.91 1.80
N ASN A 111 9.03 17.20 1.47
CA ASN A 111 9.52 18.20 2.42
C ASN A 111 8.48 18.59 3.47
N TYR A 112 7.20 18.25 3.28
CA TYR A 112 6.12 18.67 4.17
C TYR A 112 6.33 18.13 5.59
N SER A 113 6.60 16.84 5.75
CA SER A 113 6.76 16.21 7.07
C SER A 113 7.95 16.77 7.83
N ILE A 114 9.05 17.06 7.13
CA ILE A 114 10.26 17.65 7.70
C ILE A 114 9.97 19.07 8.22
N LYS A 115 9.28 19.89 7.41
CA LYS A 115 9.00 21.29 7.73
C LYS A 115 7.88 21.45 8.77
N ASN A 116 6.96 20.49 8.86
CA ASN A 116 5.73 20.60 9.65
C ASN A 116 5.61 19.55 10.76
N TYR A 117 6.72 18.99 11.24
CA TYR A 117 6.70 17.89 12.22
C TYR A 117 5.87 18.21 13.48
N LYS A 118 5.95 19.44 14.02
CA LYS A 118 5.17 19.85 15.20
C LYS A 118 3.67 19.83 14.93
N ALA A 119 3.26 20.36 13.79
CA ALA A 119 1.85 20.38 13.40
C ALA A 119 1.32 18.96 13.13
N LEU A 120 2.15 18.07 12.61
CA LEU A 120 1.81 16.65 12.46
C LEU A 120 1.69 15.94 13.81
N GLN A 121 2.57 16.25 14.77
CA GLN A 121 2.49 15.72 16.13
C GLN A 121 1.21 16.18 16.82
N GLU A 122 0.94 17.49 16.83
CA GLU A 122 -0.29 18.06 17.42
C GLU A 122 -1.54 17.48 16.77
N PHE A 123 -1.56 17.36 15.45
CA PHE A 123 -2.66 16.71 14.73
C PHE A 123 -2.83 15.26 15.19
N SER A 124 -1.74 14.52 15.38
CA SER A 124 -1.80 13.12 15.81
C SER A 124 -2.36 12.96 17.21
N GLU A 125 -1.99 13.85 18.13
CA GLU A 125 -2.50 13.88 19.50
C GLU A 125 -3.98 14.27 19.55
N GLN A 126 -4.43 15.14 18.65
CA GLN A 126 -5.83 15.60 18.56
C GLN A 126 -6.74 14.61 17.82
N ASN A 127 -6.21 13.74 16.97
CA ASN A 127 -6.98 12.83 16.11
C ASN A 127 -6.51 11.37 16.25
N PRO A 128 -6.48 10.82 17.48
CA PRO A 128 -5.91 9.49 17.75
C PRO A 128 -6.61 8.38 16.94
N GLU A 129 -7.90 8.51 16.64
CA GLU A 129 -8.66 7.55 15.84
C GLU A 129 -8.22 7.50 14.38
N ILE A 130 -7.84 8.64 13.79
CA ILE A 130 -7.31 8.69 12.41
C ILE A 130 -5.92 8.06 12.39
N ILE A 131 -5.08 8.39 13.37
CA ILE A 131 -3.73 7.84 13.48
C ILE A 131 -3.75 6.34 13.74
N GLN A 132 -4.67 5.85 14.56
CA GLN A 132 -4.84 4.43 14.77
C GLN A 132 -5.12 3.71 13.45
N LYS A 133 -6.10 4.17 12.67
CA LYS A 133 -6.45 3.58 11.37
C LYS A 133 -5.32 3.68 10.36
N TYR A 134 -4.61 4.80 10.37
CA TYR A 134 -3.42 5.00 9.55
C TYR A 134 -2.31 3.99 9.89
N ASN A 135 -2.07 3.75 11.19
CA ASN A 135 -1.12 2.74 11.64
C ASN A 135 -1.57 1.31 11.30
N GLU A 136 -2.87 1.01 11.44
CA GLU A 136 -3.45 -0.26 11.00
C GLU A 136 -3.26 -0.47 9.49
N LEU A 137 -3.49 0.57 8.68
CA LEU A 137 -3.25 0.54 7.25
C LEU A 137 -1.77 0.27 6.93
N SER A 138 -0.87 0.99 7.62
CA SER A 138 0.58 0.80 7.47
C SER A 138 1.05 -0.59 7.87
N ALA A 139 0.43 -1.20 8.88
CA ALA A 139 0.77 -2.54 9.35
C ALA A 139 0.21 -3.63 8.43
N LEU A 140 -0.91 -3.37 7.73
CA LEU A 140 -1.51 -4.31 6.79
C LEU A 140 -0.79 -4.36 5.46
N LEU A 141 -0.29 -3.22 5.00
CA LEU A 141 0.58 -3.20 3.83
C LEU A 141 1.87 -3.92 4.23
N PRO A 142 2.15 -5.12 3.70
CA PRO A 142 3.40 -5.78 4.02
C PRO A 142 4.54 -4.81 3.69
N THR A 143 5.68 -4.96 4.36
CA THR A 143 6.95 -4.59 3.78
C THR A 143 7.08 -5.40 2.48
N LEU A 144 6.48 -4.90 1.41
CA LEU A 144 6.77 -5.34 0.07
C LEU A 144 8.29 -5.25 -0.03
N PHE A 145 8.93 -6.31 -0.51
CA PHE A 145 10.38 -6.44 -0.74
C PHE A 145 11.22 -6.96 0.44
N GLU A 146 10.89 -8.12 1.01
CA GLU A 146 11.97 -9.00 1.52
C GLU A 146 12.57 -9.90 0.42
N ASP A 147 11.89 -10.09 -0.72
CA ASP A 147 12.27 -11.14 -1.69
C ASP A 147 12.31 -10.71 -3.18
N PHE A 148 12.61 -9.44 -3.49
CA PHE A 148 12.96 -9.03 -4.87
C PHE A 148 14.31 -8.32 -4.93
#